data_AF-A0A7K3DJV8-F1
#
_entry.id   AF-A0A7K3DJV8-F1
#
_cell.length_a   1.000
_cell.length_b   1.000
_cell.length_c   1.000
_cell.angle_alpha   90.00
_cell.angle_beta   90.00
_cell.angle_gamma   90.00
#
_symmetry.space_group_name_H-M   'P 1'
#
loop_
_entity.id
_entity.type
_entity.pdbx_description
1 polymer ?
#
loop_
_entity_poly.entity_id
_entity_poly.type
_entity_poly.pdbx_seq_one_letter_code
_entity_poly.pdbx_strand_id
1 'polypeptide(L)'
;MADPVRVSCPACRREHLFAPPVLPCACGAPVAPPVLRDAAAEPVSERTWADDWVTLRCPVCGRHDRWPRPELGCDCGTVLRVPVQGDPAPVV
;
A
#
# COMPACT_ATOMS: atom_id res chain seq x y z
N MET A 1 -10.33 11.18 6.62
CA MET A 1 -9.88 9.93 7.27
C MET A 1 -9.95 8.84 6.20
N ALA A 2 -8.88 8.08 5.98
CA ALA A 2 -8.94 6.96 5.04
C ALA A 2 -9.72 5.82 5.69
N ASP A 3 -10.59 5.18 4.91
CA ASP A 3 -11.38 4.06 5.41
C ASP A 3 -10.49 2.82 5.54
N PRO A 4 -10.56 2.08 6.66
CA PRO A 4 -9.73 0.90 6.87
C PRO A 4 -10.09 -0.18 5.86
N VAL A 5 -9.07 -0.78 5.24
CA VAL A 5 -9.25 -1.87 4.29
C VAL A 5 -8.91 -3.21 4.92
N ARG A 6 -9.63 -4.24 4.49
CA ARG A 6 -9.34 -5.63 4.85
C ARG A 6 -8.25 -6.15 3.92
N VAL A 7 -7.21 -6.69 4.53
CA VAL A 7 -6.08 -7.29 3.83
C VAL A 7 -5.95 -8.72 4.32
N SER A 8 -6.03 -9.69 3.42
CA SER A 8 -5.87 -11.11 3.75
C SER A 8 -4.42 -11.55 3.53
N CYS A 9 -3.83 -12.19 4.53
CA CYS A 9 -2.52 -12.82 4.41
C CYS A 9 -2.61 -14.07 3.51
N PRO A 10 -1.83 -14.20 2.42
CA PRO A 10 -1.85 -15.41 1.60
C PRO A 10 -1.23 -16.63 2.30
N ALA A 11 -0.33 -16.42 3.28
CA ALA A 11 0.35 -17.50 4.00
C ALA A 11 -0.55 -18.17 5.07
N CYS A 12 -1.24 -17.37 5.88
CA CYS A 12 -2.08 -17.88 6.99
C CYS A 12 -3.58 -17.62 6.80
N ARG A 13 -3.98 -16.95 5.71
CA ARG A 13 -5.38 -16.60 5.36
C ARG A 13 -6.10 -15.72 6.38
N ARG A 14 -5.36 -15.09 7.30
CA ARG A 14 -5.89 -14.18 8.32
C ARG A 14 -6.19 -12.80 7.73
N GLU A 15 -7.32 -12.23 8.11
CA GLU A 15 -7.71 -10.86 7.74
C GLU A 15 -7.14 -9.85 8.74
N HIS A 16 -6.62 -8.75 8.22
CA HIS A 16 -6.11 -7.62 8.98
C HIS A 16 -6.76 -6.34 8.51
N LEU A 17 -7.02 -5.43 9.45
CA LEU A 17 -7.49 -4.08 9.14
C LEU A 17 -6.27 -3.17 8.96
N PHE A 18 -6.11 -2.64 7.77
CA PHE A 18 -5.05 -1.71 7.43
C PHE A 18 -5.62 -0.33 7.16
N ALA A 19 -5.15 0.68 7.90
CA ALA A 19 -5.49 2.08 7.67
C ALA A 19 -4.30 2.76 6.96
N PRO A 20 -4.42 3.15 5.68
CA PRO A 20 -3.32 3.76 4.97
C PRO A 20 -2.96 5.13 5.58
N PRO A 21 -1.66 5.43 5.75
CA PRO A 21 -1.24 6.71 6.28
C PRO A 21 -1.57 7.83 5.28
N VAL A 22 -2.05 8.95 5.81
CA VAL A 22 -2.27 10.17 5.03
C VAL A 22 -1.05 11.05 5.25
N LEU A 23 -0.31 11.35 4.18
CA LEU A 23 0.79 12.34 4.25
C LEU A 23 0.42 13.55 3.40
N PRO A 24 1.05 14.71 3.64
CA PRO A 24 0.85 15.88 2.78
C PRO A 24 1.64 15.74 1.49
N CYS A 25 0.99 16.01 0.35
CA CYS A 25 1.67 16.27 -0.91
C CYS A 25 2.47 17.59 -0.81
N ALA A 26 3.44 17.81 -1.72
CA ALA A 26 4.19 19.07 -1.80
C ALA A 26 3.29 20.32 -1.98
N CYS A 27 2.06 20.16 -2.50
CA CYS A 27 1.08 21.24 -2.59
C CYS A 27 0.26 21.46 -1.30
N GLY A 28 0.51 20.68 -0.24
CA GLY A 28 -0.22 20.71 1.03
C GLY A 28 -1.50 19.86 1.06
N ALA A 29 -1.90 19.24 -0.05
CA ALA A 29 -3.09 18.40 -0.08
C ALA A 29 -2.85 17.07 0.66
N PRO A 30 -3.79 16.60 1.51
CA PRO A 30 -3.69 15.29 2.12
C PRO A 30 -3.90 14.21 1.05
N VAL A 31 -2.92 13.33 0.89
CA VAL A 31 -2.99 12.21 -0.06
C VAL A 31 -2.81 10.91 0.70
N ALA A 32 -3.69 9.96 0.41
CA ALA A 32 -3.65 8.61 0.94
C ALA A 32 -3.45 7.64 -0.24
N PRO A 33 -2.60 6.60 -0.10
CA PRO A 33 -2.52 5.54 -1.10
C PRO A 33 -3.90 4.89 -1.29
N PRO A 34 -4.39 4.79 -2.54
CA PRO A 34 -5.63 4.09 -2.85
C PRO A 34 -5.37 2.58 -2.74
N VAL A 35 -5.47 2.05 -1.53
CA VAL A 35 -5.33 0.63 -1.25
C VAL A 35 -6.51 -0.16 -1.83
N LEU A 36 -6.21 -1.27 -2.51
CA LEU A 36 -7.24 -2.14 -3.07
C LEU A 36 -7.90 -2.93 -1.93
N ARG A 37 -9.23 -2.78 -1.83
CA ARG A 37 -10.05 -3.54 -0.88
C ARG A 37 -10.14 -4.99 -1.33
N ASP A 38 -10.07 -5.90 -0.36
CA ASP A 38 -10.19 -7.36 -0.58
C ASP A 38 -9.15 -7.95 -1.55
N ALA A 39 -8.10 -7.19 -1.86
CA ALA A 39 -6.99 -7.69 -2.64
C ALA A 39 -6.06 -8.52 -1.73
N ALA A 40 -5.59 -9.65 -2.27
CA ALA A 40 -4.59 -10.46 -1.60
C ALA A 40 -3.30 -9.64 -1.48
N ALA A 41 -2.81 -9.45 -0.25
CA ALA A 41 -1.50 -8.84 -0.08
C ALA A 41 -0.40 -9.78 -0.56
N GLU A 42 0.70 -9.19 -1.00
CA GLU A 42 1.85 -9.94 -1.49
C GLU A 42 2.89 -10.10 -0.39
N PRO A 43 3.41 -11.32 -0.15
CA PRO A 43 4.45 -11.51 0.84
C PRO A 43 5.74 -10.80 0.40
N VAL A 44 6.41 -10.12 1.33
CA VAL A 44 7.72 -9.53 1.11
C VAL A 44 8.79 -10.60 1.31
N SER A 45 9.18 -11.27 0.23
CA SER A 45 10.31 -12.20 0.25
C SER A 45 11.63 -11.50 0.00
N GLU A 46 11.64 -10.53 -0.90
CA GLU A 46 12.82 -9.76 -1.30
C GLU A 46 12.49 -8.27 -1.29
N ARG A 47 13.26 -7.50 -0.51
CA ARG A 47 13.08 -6.06 -0.37
C ARG A 47 14.10 -5.35 -1.23
N THR A 48 13.65 -4.80 -2.35
CA THR A 48 14.48 -3.93 -3.19
C THR A 48 14.13 -2.47 -2.91
N TRP A 49 15.08 -1.56 -3.14
CA TRP A 49 14.82 -0.14 -2.92
C TRP A 49 13.69 0.42 -3.80
N ALA A 50 13.48 -0.16 -4.98
CA ALA A 50 12.39 0.23 -5.89
C ALA A 50 11.01 -0.17 -5.35
N ASP A 51 10.94 -1.26 -4.61
CA ASP A 51 9.70 -1.81 -4.08
C ASP A 51 9.17 -1.04 -2.86
N ASP A 52 10.04 -0.26 -2.20
CA ASP A 52 9.70 0.57 -1.04
C ASP A 52 8.82 1.77 -1.41
N TRP A 53 8.65 2.08 -2.71
CA TRP A 53 7.98 3.29 -3.18
C TRP A 53 6.87 2.99 -4.18
N VAL A 54 5.70 3.57 -3.97
CA VAL A 54 4.59 3.60 -4.95
C VAL A 54 4.43 5.00 -5.53
N THR A 55 4.08 5.09 -6.80
CA THR A 55 3.83 6.40 -7.44
C THR A 55 2.34 6.71 -7.36
N LEU A 56 1.99 7.79 -6.65
CA LEU A 56 0.61 8.24 -6.52
C LEU A 56 0.39 9.56 -7.24
N ARG A 57 -0.79 9.70 -7.84
CA ARG A 57 -1.26 10.96 -8.41
C ARG A 57 -2.05 11.73 -7.38
N CYS A 58 -1.65 12.98 -7.09
CA CYS A 58 -2.42 13.87 -6.24
C CYS A 58 -3.74 14.26 -6.93
N PRO A 59 -4.91 14.07 -6.30
CA PRO A 59 -6.20 14.44 -6.89
C PRO A 59 -6.41 15.97 -6.96
N VAL A 60 -5.62 16.75 -6.22
CA VAL A 60 -5.74 18.23 -6.18
C VAL A 60 -4.85 18.89 -7.23
N CYS A 61 -3.55 18.61 -7.24
CA CYS A 61 -2.60 19.24 -8.16
C CYS A 61 -2.24 18.38 -9.38
N GLY A 62 -2.65 17.10 -9.41
CA GLY A 62 -2.38 16.18 -10.51
C GLY A 62 -0.95 15.64 -10.58
N ARG A 63 -0.06 16.03 -9.66
CA ARG A 63 1.36 15.61 -9.65
C ARG A 63 1.51 14.14 -9.27
N HIS A 64 2.46 13.46 -9.92
CA HIS A 64 2.92 12.13 -9.52
C HIS A 64 4.09 12.27 -8.55
N ASP A 65 3.92 11.78 -7.33
CA ASP A 65 4.96 11.76 -6.30
C ASP A 65 5.21 10.33 -5.83
N ARG A 66 6.37 10.10 -5.23
CA ARG A 66 6.73 8.81 -4.61
C ARG A 66 6.27 8.80 -3.17
N TRP A 67 5.58 7.72 -2.82
CA TRP A 67 5.02 7.50 -1.49
C TRP A 67 5.58 6.21 -0.92
N PRO A 68 5.86 6.16 0.39
CA PRO A 68 6.30 4.92 1.01
C PRO A 68 5.21 3.86 0.82
N ARG A 69 5.61 2.68 0.33
CA ARG A 69 4.69 1.57 0.10
C ARG A 69 4.13 1.10 1.45
N PRO A 70 2.80 0.95 1.57
CA PRO A 70 2.21 0.46 2.80
C PRO A 70 2.54 -1.01 3.04
N GLU A 71 3.15 -1.28 4.19
CA GLU A 71 3.50 -2.63 4.66
C GLU A 71 2.73 -2.99 5.93
N LEU A 72 2.39 -4.26 6.06
CA LEU A 72 1.66 -4.82 7.20
C LEU A 72 2.40 -6.07 7.71
N GLY A 73 2.83 -6.05 8.97
CA GLY A 73 3.31 -7.25 9.64
C GLY A 73 2.15 -8.17 10.03
N CYS A 74 2.21 -9.43 9.60
CA CYS A 74 1.29 -10.46 10.08
C CYS A 74 1.93 -11.23 11.25
N ASP A 75 1.11 -11.64 12.24
CA ASP A 75 1.56 -12.44 13.40
C ASP A 75 2.19 -13.78 13.02
N CYS A 76 1.98 -14.27 11.79
CA CYS A 76 2.67 -15.46 11.28
C CYS A 76 4.15 -15.24 10.94
N GLY A 77 4.66 -14.01 11.07
CA GLY A 77 6.04 -13.62 10.75
C GLY A 77 6.25 -13.17 9.30
N THR A 78 5.19 -13.15 8.48
CA THR A 78 5.25 -12.66 7.10
C THR A 78 4.94 -11.16 7.07
N VAL A 79 5.80 -10.38 6.40
CA VAL A 79 5.50 -8.99 6.05
C VAL A 79 4.71 -8.99 4.75
N LEU A 80 3.62 -8.25 4.72
CA LEU A 80 2.67 -8.17 3.63
C LEU A 80 2.73 -6.78 3.01
N ARG A 81 2.93 -6.73 1.69
CA ARG A 81 2.77 -5.52 0.89
C ARG A 81 1.30 -5.30 0.60
N VAL A 82 0.77 -4.18 1.06
CA VAL A 82 -0.63 -3.82 0.80
C VAL A 82 -0.73 -3.32 -0.65
N PRO A 83 -1.59 -3.92 -1.49
CA PRO A 83 -1.69 -3.56 -2.89
C PRO A 83 -2.32 -2.17 -3.04
N VAL A 84 -1.68 -1.31 -3.82
CA VAL A 84 -2.11 0.07 -4.07
C VAL A 84 -2.48 0.22 -5.55
N GLN A 85 -3.63 0.81 -5.82
CA GLN A 85 -4.11 1.07 -7.17
C GLN A 85 -3.15 2.00 -7.92
N GLY A 86 -2.61 1.54 -9.04
CA GLY A 86 -1.63 2.28 -9.85
C GLY A 86 -0.18 1.86 -9.63
N ASP A 87 0.09 1.00 -8.64
CA ASP A 87 1.32 0.20 -8.64
C ASP A 87 1.20 -0.86 -9.75
N PRO A 88 2.18 -0.97 -10.68
CA PRO A 88 2.19 -2.10 -11.59
C PRO A 88 2.40 -3.36 -10.75
N ALA A 89 1.33 -4.14 -10.55
CA ALA A 89 1.46 -5.47 -10.00
C ALA A 89 2.57 -6.20 -10.77
N PRO A 90 3.53 -6.85 -10.09
CA PRO A 90 4.58 -7.58 -10.80
C PRO A 90 3.89 -8.60 -11.71
N VAL A 91 4.11 -8.44 -13.01
CA VAL A 91 3.68 -9.42 -14.02
C VAL A 91 4.51 -10.68 -13.79
N VAL A 92 3.88 -11.70 -13.20
CA VAL A 92 4.44 -13.05 -13.04
C VAL A 92 4.32 -13.83 -14.33
#